data_AF-A0A7V4HUX4-F1
#
_entry.id   AF-A0A7V4HUX4-F1
#
_cell.length_a   1.000
_cell.length_b   1.000
_cell.length_c   1.000
_cell.angle_alpha   90.00
_cell.angle_beta   90.00
_cell.angle_gamma   90.00
#
_symmetry.space_group_name_H-M   'P 1'
#
loop_
_entity.id
_entity.type
_entity.pdbx_description
1 polymer ?
#
loop_
_entity_poly.entity_id
_entity_poly.type
_entity_poly.pdbx_seq_one_letter_code
_entity_poly.pdbx_strand_id
1 'polypeptide(L)'
;MRELRRHQRVQLTAGAGAPAAGNKARRIAPGRFFPESSLPAGYHGGDLSVWECLLVKPDRAFAPVSLERHFQAAGQAAITPVYVETSPDPVLSNGSVSTYPLPMLSLAQRQAEMLGGASYMKRLARAIVGGESDEDQAVRRILRFVQKAVFRDPVAQPLLEDGSLPDGLAALVCARGRCGHTARILVDLLHHAGFDARLRQFPRHVVAEANCGNRWVIADADAFKCGVIPENAQGRLLSMEEIEAHPYVLDRFPPTGWMMRPGSRPTRGILGCPVRGYVDALEPDQRGFVSGCYVPRAAGCPPSLPEIRRFEAVGGRFVLSWTASRVREGKLREYRVRVGTRSRGWTYDDVFLAEAPLPETAGDVLETVTTELGLEGPFPPSAPRLFASVVAVSDRVALEPFTFFWPSEEVCCEQGT
;
A
#
# COMPACT_ATOMS: atom_id res chain seq x y z
N MET A 1 38.58 19.95 41.50
CA MET A 1 38.48 19.88 42.96
C MET A 1 37.02 19.78 43.35
N ARG A 2 36.69 18.74 44.12
CA ARG A 2 35.55 18.60 45.05
C ARG A 2 34.15 18.53 44.46
N GLU A 3 33.53 17.34 44.40
CA GLU A 3 33.02 16.47 45.49
C GLU A 3 31.50 16.67 45.64
N LEU A 4 30.70 15.66 45.28
CA LEU A 4 30.22 14.55 46.14
C LEU A 4 29.02 14.93 47.02
N ARG A 5 27.88 14.26 46.79
CA ARG A 5 27.09 13.41 47.72
C ARG A 5 25.71 13.13 47.08
N ARG A 6 25.31 11.88 46.73
CA ARG A 6 24.89 10.73 47.57
C ARG A 6 23.78 11.12 48.57
N HIS A 7 22.68 10.42 48.80
CA HIS A 7 22.22 9.04 48.53
C HIS A 7 20.72 8.96 48.90
N GLN A 8 19.96 8.01 48.35
CA GLN A 8 19.29 6.99 49.19
C GLN A 8 18.91 5.73 48.40
N ARG A 9 19.30 4.59 49.00
CA ARG A 9 19.03 3.19 48.64
C ARG A 9 17.75 2.73 49.31
N VAL A 10 17.05 1.76 48.73
CA VAL A 10 16.25 0.77 49.46
C VAL A 10 16.75 -0.62 49.09
N GLN A 11 16.81 -1.47 50.11
CA GLN A 11 17.55 -2.73 50.22
C GLN A 11 16.79 -3.93 49.62
N LEU A 12 17.55 -4.82 48.99
CA LEU A 12 17.20 -6.23 48.78
C LEU A 12 17.78 -7.05 49.94
N THR A 13 16.96 -7.88 50.57
CA THR A 13 17.41 -8.91 51.52
C THR A 13 17.43 -10.27 50.84
N ALA A 14 18.59 -10.91 50.94
CA ALA A 14 18.82 -12.30 50.59
C ALA A 14 18.57 -13.20 51.81
N GLY A 15 18.10 -14.43 51.56
CA GLY A 15 18.15 -15.55 52.49
C GLY A 15 18.61 -16.79 51.76
N ALA A 16 19.79 -17.30 52.12
CA ALA A 16 20.44 -18.48 51.57
C ALA A 16 20.31 -19.68 52.53
N GLY A 17 20.38 -20.90 51.99
CA GLY A 17 20.66 -22.11 52.80
C GLY A 17 20.25 -23.44 52.16
N ALA A 18 21.18 -24.09 51.44
CA ALA A 18 21.18 -25.53 51.13
C ALA A 18 21.86 -26.30 52.30
N PRO A 19 21.85 -27.67 52.39
CA PRO A 19 22.62 -28.55 51.48
C PRO A 19 22.06 -30.00 51.31
N ALA A 20 22.91 -30.85 50.71
CA ALA A 20 22.71 -32.11 50.00
C ALA A 20 22.67 -33.43 50.80
N ALA A 21 22.52 -34.53 50.02
CA ALA A 21 22.85 -35.95 50.27
C ALA A 21 21.83 -36.78 51.08
N GLY A 22 21.53 -38.07 50.82
CA GLY A 22 22.03 -39.07 49.87
C GLY A 22 21.74 -40.49 50.41
N ASN A 23 21.80 -41.50 49.52
CA ASN A 23 21.94 -42.96 49.75
C ASN A 23 20.72 -43.83 50.15
N LYS A 24 20.28 -44.76 49.28
CA LYS A 24 20.66 -46.21 49.12
C LYS A 24 19.65 -47.12 49.86
N ALA A 25 19.27 -48.33 49.45
CA ALA A 25 19.46 -49.19 48.28
C ALA A 25 18.58 -50.44 48.53
N ARG A 26 18.09 -51.14 47.49
CA ARG A 26 18.31 -52.59 47.28
C ARG A 26 17.62 -53.09 46.00
N ARG A 27 18.46 -53.72 45.16
CA ARG A 27 18.11 -54.60 44.04
C ARG A 27 17.66 -55.96 44.58
N ILE A 28 16.71 -56.61 43.89
CA ILE A 28 16.76 -58.03 43.52
C ILE A 28 16.14 -58.17 42.11
N ALA A 29 16.84 -58.85 41.21
CA ALA A 29 16.40 -59.33 39.88
C ALA A 29 16.31 -60.88 39.94
N PRO A 30 16.12 -61.69 38.88
CA PRO A 30 15.56 -61.51 37.51
C PRO A 30 14.55 -62.64 37.12
N GLY A 31 13.97 -62.58 35.90
CA GLY A 31 13.35 -63.74 35.21
C GLY A 31 12.38 -63.31 34.10
N ARG A 32 12.82 -63.10 32.85
CA ARG A 32 12.77 -64.02 31.68
C ARG A 32 11.38 -64.62 31.37
N PHE A 33 10.73 -64.14 30.30
CA PHE A 33 10.55 -64.82 28.99
C PHE A 33 9.45 -64.10 28.17
N PHE A 34 9.78 -63.69 26.95
CA PHE A 34 8.78 -63.46 25.88
C PHE A 34 8.25 -64.82 25.39
N PRO A 35 7.00 -64.87 24.89
CA PRO A 35 6.85 -65.06 23.46
C PRO A 35 5.77 -64.18 22.81
N GLU A 36 5.80 -64.22 21.50
CA GLU A 36 5.18 -63.36 20.50
C GLU A 36 3.65 -63.46 20.38
N SER A 37 3.12 -62.46 19.67
CA SER A 37 1.92 -62.47 18.82
C SER A 37 0.56 -62.13 19.45
N SER A 38 0.19 -60.85 19.33
CA SER A 38 -1.14 -60.45 18.85
C SER A 38 -1.07 -59.00 18.36
N LEU A 39 -0.98 -58.87 17.03
CA LEU A 39 -1.16 -57.61 16.30
C LEU A 39 -2.55 -57.03 16.60
N PRO A 40 -2.72 -55.70 16.73
CA PRO A 40 -4.05 -55.11 16.77
C PRO A 40 -4.71 -55.21 15.38
N ALA A 41 -5.88 -55.85 15.38
CA ALA A 41 -6.84 -56.05 14.30
C ALA A 41 -6.91 -54.91 13.25
N GLY A 42 -6.33 -55.17 12.09
CA GLY A 42 -7.05 -54.94 10.84
C GLY A 42 -7.91 -56.16 10.54
N TYR A 43 -9.01 -55.96 9.79
CA TYR A 43 -9.95 -56.95 9.24
C TYR A 43 -11.20 -57.28 10.07
N HIS A 44 -12.34 -56.78 9.59
CA HIS A 44 -13.61 -57.51 9.60
C HIS A 44 -14.36 -57.24 8.30
N GLY A 45 -14.75 -58.32 7.61
CA GLY A 45 -15.81 -58.32 6.61
C GLY A 45 -15.36 -58.25 5.16
N GLY A 46 -14.94 -59.40 4.60
CA GLY A 46 -15.43 -60.03 3.35
C GLY A 46 -15.57 -59.26 2.02
N ASP A 47 -15.55 -57.94 2.00
CA ASP A 47 -15.56 -57.13 0.80
C ASP A 47 -14.15 -56.57 0.63
N LEU A 48 -13.56 -56.86 -0.53
CA LEU A 48 -12.36 -56.21 -1.00
C LEU A 48 -12.70 -54.74 -1.28
N SER A 49 -12.89 -53.95 -0.23
CA SER A 49 -12.82 -52.51 -0.29
C SER A 49 -11.35 -52.19 -0.47
N VAL A 50 -10.90 -52.25 -1.72
CA VAL A 50 -9.77 -51.45 -2.17
C VAL A 50 -10.19 -50.01 -1.90
N TRP A 51 -9.93 -49.54 -0.68
CA TRP A 51 -9.58 -48.14 -0.52
C TRP A 51 -8.29 -48.02 -1.30
N GLU A 52 -8.43 -47.77 -2.60
CA GLU A 52 -7.56 -46.83 -3.26
C GLU A 52 -7.67 -45.57 -2.39
N CYS A 53 -6.85 -45.52 -1.35
CA CYS A 53 -6.09 -44.34 -1.05
C CYS A 53 -5.33 -44.03 -2.35
N LEU A 54 -6.06 -43.46 -3.31
CA LEU A 54 -5.63 -42.23 -3.94
C LEU A 54 -5.44 -41.20 -2.81
N LEU A 55 -4.44 -41.44 -1.95
CA LEU A 55 -3.29 -40.57 -1.94
C LEU A 55 -2.86 -40.45 -3.41
N VAL A 56 -3.66 -39.71 -4.20
CA VAL A 56 -3.09 -38.77 -5.13
C VAL A 56 -2.02 -38.18 -4.25
N LYS A 57 -0.75 -38.43 -4.62
CA LYS A 57 0.30 -37.55 -4.13
C LYS A 57 -0.33 -36.14 -4.18
N PRO A 58 0.00 -35.20 -3.31
CA PRO A 58 0.02 -33.87 -3.83
C PRO A 58 1.03 -33.91 -5.00
N ASP A 59 0.62 -34.43 -6.18
CA ASP A 59 0.76 -33.75 -7.43
C ASP A 59 0.47 -32.34 -7.00
N ARG A 60 1.57 -31.64 -6.79
CA ARG A 60 1.59 -30.21 -6.58
C ARG A 60 0.78 -29.73 -7.75
N ALA A 61 -0.53 -29.58 -7.54
CA ALA A 61 -1.45 -29.26 -8.59
C ALA A 61 -0.90 -27.93 -9.05
N PHE A 62 -0.28 -27.91 -10.23
CA PHE A 62 0.39 -26.74 -10.74
C PHE A 62 -0.73 -25.76 -10.96
N ALA A 63 -1.01 -24.95 -9.93
CA ALA A 63 -2.09 -24.01 -9.99
C ALA A 63 -1.77 -23.11 -11.18
N PRO A 64 -2.66 -23.05 -12.19
CA PRO A 64 -2.41 -22.22 -13.35
C PRO A 64 -2.20 -20.80 -12.87
N VAL A 65 -1.25 -20.11 -13.50
CA VAL A 65 -1.02 -18.69 -13.23
C VAL A 65 -2.25 -17.92 -13.70
N SER A 66 -2.77 -17.05 -12.84
CA SER A 66 -3.86 -16.15 -13.15
C SER A 66 -3.54 -14.79 -12.57
N LEU A 67 -3.38 -13.79 -13.44
CA LEU A 67 -3.19 -12.40 -13.02
C LEU A 67 -4.46 -11.88 -12.34
N GLU A 68 -5.61 -12.24 -12.91
CA GLU A 68 -6.93 -11.85 -12.45
C GLU A 68 -7.20 -12.28 -11.00
N ARG A 69 -6.71 -13.46 -10.59
CA ARG A 69 -6.80 -13.89 -9.18
C ARG A 69 -6.21 -12.87 -8.22
N HIS A 70 -5.04 -12.32 -8.56
CA HIS A 70 -4.35 -11.35 -7.70
C HIS A 70 -5.04 -9.99 -7.73
N PHE A 71 -5.59 -9.59 -8.87
CA PHE A 71 -6.39 -8.37 -8.98
C PHE A 71 -7.68 -8.46 -8.16
N GLN A 72 -8.38 -9.60 -8.24
CA GLN A 72 -9.58 -9.85 -7.43
C GLN A 72 -9.26 -9.87 -5.95
N ALA A 73 -8.15 -10.51 -5.54
CA ALA A 73 -7.71 -10.51 -4.15
C ALA A 73 -7.43 -9.09 -3.64
N ALA A 74 -6.77 -8.25 -4.44
CA ALA A 74 -6.50 -6.86 -4.08
C ALA A 74 -7.77 -6.00 -4.01
N GLY A 75 -8.71 -6.20 -4.95
CA GLY A 75 -10.02 -5.56 -4.91
C GLY A 75 -10.82 -5.95 -3.66
N GLN A 76 -10.84 -7.23 -3.31
CA GLN A 76 -11.46 -7.74 -2.08
C GLN A 76 -10.76 -7.17 -0.84
N ALA A 77 -9.43 -7.03 -0.87
CA ALA A 77 -8.69 -6.42 0.21
C ALA A 77 -9.07 -4.94 0.42
N ALA A 78 -9.21 -4.17 -0.66
CA ALA A 78 -9.56 -2.75 -0.61
C ALA A 78 -10.96 -2.46 -0.04
N ILE A 79 -11.89 -3.42 -0.10
CA ILE A 79 -13.27 -3.26 0.40
C ILE A 79 -13.54 -3.98 1.73
N THR A 80 -12.63 -4.86 2.18
CA THR A 80 -12.80 -5.63 3.41
C THR A 80 -11.91 -5.08 4.51
N PRO A 81 -12.44 -4.49 5.60
CA PRO A 81 -11.63 -4.15 6.77
C PRO A 81 -11.07 -5.43 7.43
N VAL A 82 -9.81 -5.40 7.89
CA VAL A 82 -9.14 -6.57 8.51
C VAL A 82 -8.81 -6.39 9.99
N TYR A 83 -9.28 -5.31 10.60
CA TYR A 83 -9.02 -4.99 12.00
C TYR A 83 -10.33 -4.67 12.74
N VAL A 84 -10.36 -5.10 14.00
CA VAL A 84 -11.46 -4.84 14.92
C VAL A 84 -11.11 -3.60 15.74
N GLU A 85 -12.06 -2.68 15.85
CA GLU A 85 -11.91 -1.44 16.61
C GLU A 85 -12.03 -1.73 18.10
N THR A 86 -10.92 -1.81 18.81
CA THR A 86 -10.96 -1.94 20.27
C THR A 86 -9.84 -1.17 20.94
N SER A 87 -9.81 0.15 20.78
CA SER A 87 -9.14 1.00 21.78
C SER A 87 -9.59 2.46 21.69
N PRO A 88 -9.89 3.13 22.83
CA PRO A 88 -9.95 4.59 22.88
C PRO A 88 -8.58 5.24 22.62
N ASP A 89 -7.48 4.48 22.75
CA ASP A 89 -6.11 4.94 22.59
C ASP A 89 -5.60 4.78 21.14
N PRO A 90 -4.78 5.72 20.64
CA PRO A 90 -4.23 5.67 19.30
C PRO A 90 -3.34 4.43 19.08
N VAL A 91 -3.59 3.69 18.01
CA VAL A 91 -2.65 2.65 17.54
C VAL A 91 -1.48 3.35 16.86
N LEU A 92 -0.36 3.49 17.57
CA LEU A 92 0.90 3.97 17.01
C LEU A 92 1.63 2.79 16.37
N SER A 93 1.50 2.59 15.05
CA SER A 93 2.39 1.65 14.33
C SER A 93 3.23 2.39 13.30
N ASN A 94 4.47 2.71 13.68
CA ASN A 94 5.51 3.25 12.80
C ASN A 94 6.14 2.15 11.91
N GLY A 95 5.39 1.11 11.55
CA GLY A 95 5.89 -0.03 10.78
C GLY A 95 6.70 -1.04 11.59
N SER A 96 6.79 -0.89 12.91
CA SER A 96 7.51 -1.84 13.79
C SER A 96 6.61 -2.89 14.45
N VAL A 97 5.29 -2.78 14.27
CA VAL A 97 4.30 -3.68 14.89
C VAL A 97 3.36 -4.16 13.81
N SER A 98 3.22 -5.49 13.70
CA SER A 98 2.23 -6.11 12.81
C SER A 98 0.84 -5.72 13.28
N THR A 99 0.17 -4.88 12.48
CA THR A 99 -1.26 -4.55 12.65
C THR A 99 -2.16 -5.50 11.86
N TYR A 100 -1.56 -6.49 11.20
CA TYR A 100 -2.24 -7.51 10.41
C TYR A 100 -2.39 -8.80 11.23
N PRO A 101 -3.54 -9.49 11.18
CA PRO A 101 -3.74 -10.71 11.95
C PRO A 101 -2.73 -11.81 11.56
N LEU A 102 -1.85 -12.21 12.48
CA LEU A 102 -0.84 -13.25 12.24
C LEU A 102 -1.40 -14.55 11.65
N PRO A 103 -2.56 -15.08 12.09
CA PRO A 103 -3.15 -16.27 11.47
C PRO A 103 -3.45 -16.12 9.98
N MET A 104 -3.80 -14.90 9.53
CA MET A 104 -4.03 -14.61 8.10
C MET A 104 -2.71 -14.59 7.33
N LEU A 105 -1.63 -14.08 7.93
CA LEU A 105 -0.30 -14.13 7.31
C LEU A 105 0.19 -15.57 7.19
N SER A 106 0.05 -16.38 8.24
CA SER A 106 0.41 -17.80 8.20
C SER A 106 -0.42 -18.59 7.17
N LEU A 107 -1.68 -18.21 6.95
CA LEU A 107 -2.48 -18.78 5.86
C LEU A 107 -1.92 -18.38 4.49
N ALA A 108 -1.57 -17.11 4.28
CA ALA A 108 -0.98 -16.63 3.04
C ALA A 108 0.36 -17.32 2.71
N GLN A 109 1.20 -17.56 3.72
CA GLN A 109 2.45 -18.32 3.56
C GLN A 109 2.18 -19.77 3.12
N ARG A 110 1.25 -20.47 3.77
CA ARG A 110 0.85 -21.83 3.36
C ARG A 110 0.29 -21.85 1.95
N GLN A 111 -0.52 -20.86 1.57
CA GLN A 111 -1.02 -20.72 0.21
C GLN A 111 0.11 -20.48 -0.80
N ALA A 112 1.10 -19.63 -0.47
CA ALA A 112 2.29 -19.41 -1.29
C ALA A 112 3.08 -20.71 -1.53
N GLU A 113 3.26 -21.52 -0.48
CA GLU A 113 3.88 -22.85 -0.58
C GLU A 113 3.08 -23.79 -1.48
N MET A 114 1.75 -23.85 -1.30
CA MET A 114 0.84 -24.66 -2.11
C MET A 114 0.83 -24.26 -3.59
N LEU A 115 0.99 -22.96 -3.91
CA LEU A 115 1.12 -22.48 -5.29
C LEU A 115 2.44 -22.92 -5.95
N GLY A 116 3.43 -23.34 -5.14
CA GLY A 116 4.73 -23.80 -5.59
C GLY A 116 5.86 -22.77 -5.41
N GLY A 117 5.68 -21.77 -4.54
CA GLY A 117 6.73 -20.84 -4.14
C GLY A 117 7.38 -20.13 -5.32
N ALA A 118 8.72 -20.14 -5.36
CA ALA A 118 9.53 -19.56 -6.43
C ALA A 118 9.15 -20.07 -7.84
N SER A 119 8.70 -21.32 -7.98
CA SER A 119 8.27 -21.84 -9.30
C SER A 119 7.03 -21.13 -9.82
N TYR A 120 6.11 -20.75 -8.92
CA TYR A 120 4.91 -19.97 -9.26
C TYR A 120 5.31 -18.56 -9.66
N MET A 121 6.15 -17.89 -8.87
CA MET A 121 6.64 -16.54 -9.17
C MET A 121 7.35 -16.48 -10.53
N LYS A 122 8.15 -17.50 -10.88
CA LYS A 122 8.76 -17.62 -12.21
C LYS A 122 7.75 -17.71 -13.34
N ARG A 123 6.70 -18.53 -13.19
CA ARG A 123 5.64 -18.63 -14.20
C ARG A 123 4.81 -17.34 -14.28
N LEU A 124 4.58 -16.70 -13.13
CA LEU A 124 3.88 -15.42 -13.02
C LEU A 124 4.64 -14.30 -13.73
N ALA A 125 5.93 -14.13 -13.46
CA ALA A 125 6.79 -13.17 -14.13
C ALA A 125 6.76 -13.35 -15.66
N ARG A 126 6.87 -14.60 -16.14
CA ARG A 126 6.75 -14.93 -17.57
C ARG A 126 5.39 -14.56 -18.16
N ALA A 127 4.31 -14.84 -17.44
CA ALA A 127 2.96 -14.50 -17.89
C ALA A 127 2.72 -12.99 -17.95
N ILE A 128 3.30 -12.22 -17.01
CA ILE A 128 3.19 -10.75 -16.99
C ILE A 128 4.00 -10.14 -18.14
N VAL A 129 5.25 -10.57 -18.35
CA VAL A 129 6.11 -10.03 -19.40
C VAL A 129 5.61 -10.43 -20.79
N GLY A 130 5.09 -11.65 -20.95
CA GLY A 130 4.40 -12.06 -22.18
C GLY A 130 5.29 -12.05 -23.43
N GLY A 131 6.59 -12.33 -23.29
CA GLY A 131 7.56 -12.31 -24.39
C GLY A 131 7.99 -10.93 -24.86
N GLU A 132 7.67 -9.87 -24.10
CA GLU A 132 8.18 -8.51 -24.34
C GLU A 132 9.71 -8.49 -24.40
N SER A 133 10.25 -7.87 -25.46
CA SER A 133 11.69 -7.76 -25.70
C SER A 133 12.24 -6.41 -25.28
N ASP A 134 11.41 -5.37 -25.19
CA ASP A 134 11.83 -4.08 -24.66
C ASP A 134 11.88 -4.14 -23.12
N GLU A 135 13.08 -3.96 -22.56
CA GLU A 135 13.32 -4.08 -21.13
C GLU A 135 12.50 -3.07 -20.30
N ASP A 136 12.41 -1.81 -20.74
CA ASP A 136 11.59 -0.82 -20.03
C ASP A 136 10.10 -1.22 -20.08
N GLN A 137 9.58 -1.72 -21.21
CA GLN A 137 8.20 -2.22 -21.30
C GLN A 137 7.97 -3.45 -20.42
N ALA A 138 8.91 -4.39 -20.35
CA ALA A 138 8.82 -5.54 -19.47
C ALA A 138 8.74 -5.12 -17.99
N VAL A 139 9.59 -4.18 -17.56
CA VAL A 139 9.53 -3.59 -16.22
C VAL A 139 8.20 -2.86 -15.99
N ARG A 140 7.69 -2.09 -16.97
CA ARG A 140 6.37 -1.44 -16.86
C ARG A 140 5.23 -2.44 -16.68
N ARG A 141 5.24 -3.56 -17.39
CA ARG A 141 4.22 -4.62 -17.25
C ARG A 141 4.24 -5.21 -15.84
N ILE A 142 5.43 -5.50 -15.31
CA ILE A 142 5.60 -5.98 -13.93
C ILE A 142 5.13 -4.92 -12.93
N LEU A 143 5.52 -3.67 -13.12
CA LEU A 143 5.12 -2.55 -12.27
C LEU A 143 3.59 -2.39 -12.23
N ARG A 144 2.92 -2.35 -13.39
CA ARG A 144 1.45 -2.25 -13.48
C ARG A 144 0.75 -3.43 -12.83
N PHE A 145 1.30 -4.65 -12.99
CA PHE A 145 0.78 -5.82 -12.30
C PHE A 145 0.80 -5.61 -10.78
N VAL A 146 1.94 -5.23 -10.19
CA VAL A 146 2.05 -5.04 -8.74
C VAL A 146 1.21 -3.86 -8.25
N GLN A 147 1.10 -2.78 -9.04
CA GLN A 147 0.21 -1.66 -8.75
C GLN A 147 -1.23 -2.15 -8.52
N LYS A 148 -1.74 -3.02 -9.40
CA LYS A 148 -3.11 -3.56 -9.34
C LYS A 148 -3.27 -4.75 -8.38
N ALA A 149 -2.23 -5.54 -8.18
CA ALA A 149 -2.27 -6.78 -7.40
C ALA A 149 -2.07 -6.59 -5.89
N VAL A 150 -1.75 -5.37 -5.44
CA VAL A 150 -1.53 -5.08 -4.01
C VAL A 150 -2.30 -3.83 -3.63
N PHE A 151 -3.31 -3.98 -2.77
CA PHE A 151 -3.95 -2.85 -2.10
C PHE A 151 -2.95 -2.22 -1.12
N ARG A 152 -2.74 -0.92 -1.23
CA ARG A 152 -1.92 -0.20 -0.26
C ARG A 152 -2.74 0.08 0.98
N ASP A 153 -2.53 -0.71 2.02
CA ASP A 153 -3.33 -0.62 3.23
C ASP A 153 -2.77 0.45 4.19
N PRO A 154 -3.51 1.52 4.48
CA PRO A 154 -3.02 2.60 5.33
C PRO A 154 -2.96 2.19 6.81
N VAL A 155 -3.61 1.09 7.20
CA VAL A 155 -3.75 0.65 8.60
C VAL A 155 -3.01 -0.66 8.83
N ALA A 156 -3.29 -1.69 8.03
CA ALA A 156 -2.81 -3.04 8.24
C ALA A 156 -1.50 -3.31 7.49
N GLN A 157 -0.47 -3.76 8.19
CA GLN A 157 0.82 -4.09 7.59
C GLN A 157 1.18 -5.55 7.92
N PRO A 158 1.21 -6.46 6.91
CA PRO A 158 1.60 -7.85 7.14
C PRO A 158 3.08 -7.96 7.48
N LEU A 159 3.42 -8.24 8.75
CA LEU A 159 4.80 -8.48 9.19
C LEU A 159 4.90 -9.83 9.89
N LEU A 160 6.06 -10.45 9.77
CA LEU A 160 6.44 -11.63 10.54
C LEU A 160 6.56 -11.29 12.03
N GLU A 161 6.63 -12.31 12.89
CA GLU A 161 6.70 -12.11 14.35
C GLU A 161 7.92 -11.29 14.79
N ASP A 162 9.02 -11.35 14.04
CA ASP A 162 10.24 -10.57 14.26
C ASP A 162 10.17 -9.14 13.65
N GLY A 163 9.03 -8.76 13.08
CA GLY A 163 8.81 -7.48 12.42
C GLY A 163 9.35 -7.40 10.99
N SER A 164 9.93 -8.47 10.46
CA SER A 164 10.44 -8.49 9.08
C SER A 164 9.31 -8.69 8.05
N LEU A 165 9.63 -8.39 6.78
CA LEU A 165 8.70 -8.59 5.67
C LEU A 165 8.61 -10.07 5.29
N PRO A 166 7.42 -10.60 4.96
CA PRO A 166 7.31 -11.91 4.34
C PRO A 166 7.98 -11.93 2.95
N ASP A 167 8.19 -13.12 2.38
CA ASP A 167 8.65 -13.24 1.00
C ASP A 167 7.65 -12.64 -0.01
N GLY A 168 8.10 -12.39 -1.24
CA GLY A 168 7.27 -11.72 -2.24
C GLY A 168 5.99 -12.49 -2.61
N LEU A 169 5.99 -13.82 -2.61
CA LEU A 169 4.77 -14.56 -2.94
C LEU A 169 3.77 -14.50 -1.78
N ALA A 170 4.23 -14.67 -0.54
CA ALA A 170 3.38 -14.51 0.63
C ALA A 170 2.80 -13.08 0.72
N ALA A 171 3.61 -12.04 0.47
CA ALA A 171 3.16 -10.66 0.40
C ALA A 171 2.12 -10.44 -0.70
N LEU A 172 2.33 -11.01 -1.89
CA LEU A 172 1.38 -10.95 -3.01
C LEU A 172 0.06 -11.65 -2.67
N VAL A 173 0.12 -12.81 -2.02
CA VAL A 173 -1.07 -13.57 -1.60
C VAL A 173 -1.86 -12.82 -0.51
N CYS A 174 -1.20 -12.07 0.38
CA CYS A 174 -1.90 -11.18 1.30
C CYS A 174 -2.71 -10.09 0.57
N ALA A 175 -2.33 -9.74 -0.67
CA ALA A 175 -2.92 -8.68 -1.49
C ALA A 175 -3.00 -7.30 -0.79
N ARG A 176 -2.25 -7.13 0.29
CA ARG A 176 -2.13 -5.93 1.12
C ARG A 176 -0.67 -5.68 1.41
N GLY A 177 -0.27 -4.41 1.40
CA GLY A 177 1.08 -4.06 1.79
C GLY A 177 1.35 -2.57 1.77
N ARG A 178 2.59 -2.22 2.09
CA ARG A 178 3.15 -0.87 1.98
C ARG A 178 4.39 -0.90 1.09
N CYS A 179 5.19 0.17 1.10
CA CYS A 179 6.38 0.33 0.26
C CYS A 179 7.35 -0.85 0.31
N GLY A 180 7.64 -1.39 1.50
CA GLY A 180 8.50 -2.56 1.65
C GLY A 180 7.96 -3.82 0.95
N HIS A 181 6.65 -4.08 1.07
CA HIS A 181 5.99 -5.24 0.46
C HIS A 181 6.00 -5.16 -1.06
N THR A 182 5.57 -4.03 -1.62
CA THR A 182 5.50 -3.86 -3.06
C THR A 182 6.91 -3.88 -3.68
N ALA A 183 7.90 -3.24 -3.05
CA ALA A 183 9.29 -3.29 -3.48
C ALA A 183 9.84 -4.74 -3.46
N ARG A 184 9.53 -5.53 -2.42
CA ARG A 184 9.92 -6.94 -2.34
C ARG A 184 9.30 -7.78 -3.45
N ILE A 185 7.99 -7.63 -3.69
CA ILE A 185 7.28 -8.32 -4.78
C ILE A 185 7.89 -7.96 -6.13
N LEU A 186 8.19 -6.67 -6.36
CA LEU A 186 8.82 -6.20 -7.58
C LEU A 186 10.19 -6.84 -7.79
N VAL A 187 11.07 -6.82 -6.79
CA VAL A 187 12.41 -7.44 -6.89
C VAL A 187 12.31 -8.93 -7.22
N ASP A 188 11.45 -9.68 -6.52
CA ASP A 188 11.29 -11.12 -6.75
C ASP A 188 10.76 -11.40 -8.18
N LEU A 189 9.77 -10.64 -8.67
CA LEU A 189 9.25 -10.78 -10.03
C LEU A 189 10.28 -10.40 -11.10
N LEU A 190 11.06 -9.34 -10.87
CA LEU A 190 12.09 -8.86 -11.78
C LEU A 190 13.24 -9.87 -11.91
N HIS A 191 13.75 -10.41 -10.80
CA HIS A 191 14.74 -11.50 -10.82
C HIS A 191 14.23 -12.70 -11.60
N HIS A 192 12.96 -13.07 -11.40
CA HIS A 192 12.34 -14.18 -12.12
C HIS A 192 12.09 -13.90 -13.61
N ALA A 193 11.98 -12.63 -14.00
CA ALA A 193 11.94 -12.18 -15.39
C ALA A 193 13.34 -12.03 -16.03
N GLY A 194 14.42 -12.21 -15.26
CA GLY A 194 15.79 -12.18 -15.76
C GLY A 194 16.51 -10.84 -15.61
N PHE A 195 15.95 -9.91 -14.85
CA PHE A 195 16.57 -8.61 -14.57
C PHE A 195 17.44 -8.69 -13.32
N ASP A 196 18.53 -7.94 -13.28
CA ASP A 196 19.16 -7.56 -12.02
C ASP A 196 18.26 -6.56 -11.31
N ALA A 197 17.85 -6.87 -10.09
CA ALA A 197 17.00 -5.99 -9.29
C ALA A 197 17.48 -5.93 -7.84
N ARG A 198 17.19 -4.84 -7.14
CA ARG A 198 17.55 -4.65 -5.73
C ARG A 198 16.56 -3.75 -5.00
N LEU A 199 16.53 -3.86 -3.68
CA LEU A 199 15.84 -2.90 -2.82
C LEU A 199 16.72 -1.66 -2.62
N ARG A 200 16.11 -0.48 -2.65
CA ARG A 200 16.74 0.78 -2.24
C ARG A 200 15.96 1.39 -1.08
N GLN A 201 16.66 1.58 0.03
CA GLN A 201 16.11 2.18 1.25
C GLN A 201 16.37 3.68 1.27
N PHE A 202 15.31 4.46 1.50
CA PHE A 202 15.36 5.89 1.82
C PHE A 202 14.93 6.12 3.27
N PRO A 203 15.13 7.31 3.86
CA PRO A 203 14.78 7.57 5.25
C PRO A 203 13.31 7.31 5.61
N ARG A 204 12.39 7.46 4.65
CA ARG A 204 10.93 7.32 4.86
C ARG A 204 10.25 6.46 3.78
N HIS A 205 11.02 5.76 2.95
CA HIS A 205 10.47 5.02 1.82
C HIS A 205 11.39 3.88 1.38
N VAL A 206 10.83 2.88 0.68
CA VAL A 206 11.56 1.76 0.08
C VAL A 206 11.03 1.55 -1.32
N VAL A 207 11.92 1.39 -2.28
CA VAL A 207 11.57 1.08 -3.68
C VAL A 207 12.37 -0.10 -4.19
N ALA A 208 11.93 -0.67 -5.32
CA ALA A 208 12.76 -1.54 -6.13
C ALA A 208 13.55 -0.69 -7.15
N GLU A 209 14.78 -1.12 -7.47
CA GLU A 209 15.50 -0.70 -8.67
C GLU A 209 15.69 -1.92 -9.59
N ALA A 210 15.60 -1.70 -10.90
CA ALA A 210 15.85 -2.70 -11.94
C ALA A 210 16.95 -2.20 -12.88
N ASN A 211 17.86 -3.07 -13.30
CA ASN A 211 18.84 -2.74 -14.34
C ASN A 211 18.23 -2.98 -15.72
N CYS A 212 18.00 -1.90 -16.48
CA CYS A 212 17.53 -1.93 -17.87
C CYS A 212 18.65 -1.38 -18.76
N GLY A 213 19.33 -2.24 -19.52
CA GLY A 213 20.35 -1.84 -20.49
C GLY A 213 21.54 -1.10 -19.85
N ASN A 214 22.02 -1.59 -18.70
CA ASN A 214 23.05 -0.96 -17.85
C ASN A 214 22.60 0.33 -17.16
N ARG A 215 21.29 0.59 -17.08
CA ARG A 215 20.73 1.73 -16.37
C ARG A 215 19.82 1.26 -15.23
N TRP A 216 20.17 1.62 -14.00
CA TRP A 216 19.32 1.37 -12.84
C TRP A 216 18.14 2.34 -12.82
N VAL A 217 16.93 1.81 -12.99
CA VAL A 217 15.68 2.58 -12.99
C VAL A 217 14.87 2.26 -11.75
N ILE A 218 14.11 3.24 -11.25
CA ILE A 218 13.21 3.05 -10.12
C ILE A 218 11.95 2.29 -10.56
N ALA A 219 11.46 1.44 -9.68
CA ALA A 219 10.15 0.80 -9.79
C ALA A 219 9.43 0.94 -8.45
N ASP A 220 8.43 1.81 -8.40
CA ASP A 220 7.63 2.09 -7.21
C ASP A 220 6.14 1.85 -7.48
N ALA A 221 5.65 0.70 -7.00
CA ALA A 221 4.25 0.32 -7.05
C ALA A 221 3.47 0.70 -5.80
N ASP A 222 4.08 1.41 -4.83
CA ASP A 222 3.42 1.88 -3.61
C ASP A 222 2.95 3.32 -3.74
N ALA A 223 3.84 4.23 -4.12
CA ALA A 223 3.51 5.65 -4.29
C ALA A 223 2.62 5.87 -5.49
N PHE A 224 2.98 5.28 -6.62
CA PHE A 224 2.30 5.44 -7.89
C PHE A 224 1.45 4.20 -8.16
N LYS A 225 0.13 4.36 -8.18
CA LYS A 225 -0.88 3.32 -8.45
C LYS A 225 -1.68 3.69 -9.71
N CYS A 226 -2.62 2.83 -10.10
CA CYS A 226 -3.57 3.10 -11.19
C CYS A 226 -2.89 3.43 -12.53
N GLY A 227 -1.78 2.75 -12.83
CA GLY A 227 -1.06 2.90 -14.09
C GLY A 227 -0.15 4.13 -14.17
N VAL A 228 -0.05 4.93 -13.10
CA VAL A 228 0.91 6.04 -13.02
C VAL A 228 2.33 5.46 -12.96
N ILE A 229 3.16 5.79 -13.93
CA ILE A 229 4.56 5.36 -13.98
C ILE A 229 5.41 6.61 -14.23
N PRO A 230 6.28 7.01 -13.29
CA PRO A 230 7.17 8.14 -13.48
C PRO A 230 8.17 7.91 -14.61
N GLU A 231 8.22 8.85 -15.55
CA GLU A 231 9.06 8.79 -16.73
C GLU A 231 9.80 10.13 -16.94
N ASN A 232 10.94 10.09 -17.62
CA ASN A 232 11.61 11.31 -18.07
C ASN A 232 10.91 11.89 -19.31
N ALA A 233 11.43 13.03 -19.80
CA ALA A 233 10.86 13.71 -20.98
C ALA A 233 10.93 12.87 -22.27
N GLN A 234 11.74 11.82 -22.30
CA GLN A 234 11.88 10.89 -23.43
C GLN A 234 10.98 9.66 -23.29
N GLY A 235 10.12 9.60 -22.27
CA GLY A 235 9.25 8.45 -22.03
C GLY A 235 10.03 7.20 -21.59
N ARG A 236 11.18 7.37 -20.93
CA ARG A 236 11.94 6.28 -20.31
C ARG A 236 11.70 6.28 -18.80
N LEU A 237 11.79 5.10 -18.17
CA LEU A 237 11.71 4.99 -16.71
C LEU A 237 12.79 5.84 -16.04
N LEU A 238 12.48 6.51 -14.92
CA LEU A 238 13.43 7.37 -14.22
C LEU A 238 14.52 6.58 -13.50
N SER A 239 15.76 7.03 -13.57
CA SER A 239 16.87 6.59 -12.71
C SER A 239 16.99 7.47 -11.47
N MET A 240 17.70 6.98 -10.46
CA MET A 240 18.04 7.80 -9.30
C MET A 240 19.02 8.93 -9.61
N GLU A 241 19.89 8.75 -10.61
CA GLU A 241 20.77 9.83 -11.10
C GLU A 241 19.93 10.99 -11.68
N GLU A 242 18.91 10.66 -12.48
CA GLU A 242 17.98 11.66 -13.05
C GLU A 242 17.17 12.36 -11.95
N ILE A 243 16.68 11.61 -10.95
CA ILE A 243 15.95 12.18 -9.81
C ILE A 243 16.86 13.08 -8.97
N GLU A 244 18.11 12.69 -8.73
CA GLU A 244 19.05 13.51 -7.97
C GLU A 244 19.43 14.79 -8.73
N ALA A 245 19.59 14.71 -10.06
CA ALA A 245 19.84 15.87 -10.93
C ALA A 245 18.62 16.81 -11.04
N HIS A 246 17.41 16.26 -10.99
CA HIS A 246 16.14 16.99 -11.03
C HIS A 246 15.27 16.64 -9.81
N PRO A 247 15.59 17.17 -8.61
CA PRO A 247 15.03 16.70 -7.34
C PRO A 247 13.51 16.72 -7.23
N TYR A 248 12.83 17.54 -8.03
CA TYR A 248 11.38 17.75 -7.97
C TYR A 248 10.61 16.96 -9.04
N VAL A 249 11.31 16.19 -9.89
CA VAL A 249 10.72 15.54 -11.08
C VAL A 249 9.58 14.57 -10.75
N LEU A 250 9.62 13.92 -9.59
CA LEU A 250 8.58 12.99 -9.18
C LEU A 250 7.27 13.69 -8.80
N ASP A 251 7.33 14.98 -8.44
CA ASP A 251 6.13 15.75 -8.12
C ASP A 251 5.25 16.00 -9.36
N ARG A 252 5.73 15.71 -10.57
CA ARG A 252 4.93 15.75 -11.80
C ARG A 252 3.85 14.67 -11.86
N PHE A 253 4.03 13.60 -11.11
CA PHE A 253 3.20 12.41 -11.19
C PHE A 253 2.33 12.32 -9.93
N PRO A 254 1.02 12.02 -10.07
CA PRO A 254 0.15 11.88 -8.91
C PRO A 254 0.52 10.63 -8.09
N PRO A 255 0.94 10.76 -6.82
CA PRO A 255 1.23 9.61 -5.97
C PRO A 255 -0.06 8.98 -5.43
N THR A 256 -0.86 8.41 -6.33
CA THR A 256 -2.21 7.88 -6.09
C THR A 256 -2.27 6.80 -5.02
N GLY A 257 -1.22 6.01 -4.83
CA GLY A 257 -1.21 5.01 -3.76
C GLY A 257 -1.20 5.64 -2.38
N TRP A 258 -0.61 6.81 -2.23
CA TRP A 258 -0.49 7.49 -0.94
C TRP A 258 -1.69 8.35 -0.60
N MET A 259 -2.67 8.43 -1.48
CA MET A 259 -3.71 9.43 -1.35
C MET A 259 -5.00 8.86 -0.76
N MET A 260 -4.95 8.60 0.54
CA MET A 260 -6.10 8.29 1.38
C MET A 260 -6.20 9.30 2.51
N ARG A 261 -7.39 9.87 2.71
CA ARG A 261 -7.63 10.87 3.75
C ARG A 261 -8.04 10.22 5.07
N PRO A 262 -7.80 10.86 6.22
CA PRO A 262 -8.41 10.44 7.47
C PRO A 262 -9.93 10.31 7.32
N GLY A 263 -10.51 9.21 7.79
CA GLY A 263 -11.95 8.98 7.73
C GLY A 263 -12.45 8.42 6.39
N SER A 264 -11.57 8.24 5.40
CA SER A 264 -11.90 7.51 4.17
C SER A 264 -12.23 6.04 4.46
N ARG A 265 -12.99 5.38 3.57
CA ARG A 265 -13.39 3.97 3.74
C ARG A 265 -12.25 3.04 4.18
N PRO A 266 -11.04 3.07 3.57
CA PRO A 266 -9.96 2.16 3.95
C PRO A 266 -9.30 2.47 5.29
N THR A 267 -9.71 3.56 5.94
CA THR A 267 -9.24 3.98 7.27
C THR A 267 -10.29 3.74 8.36
N ARG A 268 -11.35 3.00 8.05
CA ARG A 268 -12.43 2.63 8.97
C ARG A 268 -12.42 1.14 9.27
N GLY A 269 -12.64 0.79 10.53
CA GLY A 269 -12.67 -0.61 10.93
C GLY A 269 -13.97 -1.30 10.58
N ILE A 270 -14.10 -2.55 11.03
CA ILE A 270 -15.25 -3.41 10.74
C ILE A 270 -16.59 -2.83 11.26
N LEU A 271 -16.56 -1.95 12.27
CA LEU A 271 -17.76 -1.29 12.80
C LEU A 271 -18.01 0.09 12.17
N GLY A 272 -17.16 0.50 11.23
CA GLY A 272 -17.28 1.75 10.48
C GLY A 272 -16.71 2.98 11.20
N CYS A 273 -16.09 2.83 12.38
CA CYS A 273 -15.47 3.96 13.06
C CYS A 273 -14.09 4.25 12.45
N PRO A 274 -13.68 5.53 12.43
CA PRO A 274 -12.33 5.91 12.02
C PRO A 274 -11.26 5.29 12.92
N VAL A 275 -10.21 4.74 12.32
CA VAL A 275 -9.01 4.33 13.07
C VAL A 275 -8.31 5.55 13.61
N ARG A 276 -7.91 5.48 14.88
CA ARG A 276 -7.13 6.51 15.57
C ARG A 276 -5.68 6.04 15.72
N GLY A 277 -4.73 6.94 15.52
CA GLY A 277 -3.29 6.68 15.64
C GLY A 277 -2.51 6.97 14.37
N TYR A 278 -1.28 6.44 14.23
CA TYR A 278 -0.52 6.58 12.99
C TYR A 278 -1.12 5.65 11.94
N VAL A 279 -2.11 6.20 11.25
CA VAL A 279 -2.61 5.68 9.99
C VAL A 279 -1.83 6.42 8.91
N ASP A 280 -1.36 5.70 7.90
CA ASP A 280 -0.75 6.31 6.73
C ASP A 280 -1.81 6.95 5.81
N ALA A 281 -2.69 7.73 6.43
CA ALA A 281 -3.80 8.49 5.90
C ALA A 281 -3.76 9.88 6.54
N LEU A 282 -2.69 10.60 6.25
CA LEU A 282 -2.57 12.02 6.56
C LEU A 282 -3.23 12.85 5.47
N GLU A 283 -3.69 14.05 5.83
CA GLU A 283 -4.10 15.04 4.82
C GLU A 283 -2.89 15.39 3.90
N PRO A 284 -3.12 15.76 2.62
CA PRO A 284 -2.04 16.04 1.66
C PRO A 284 -0.96 16.99 2.17
N ASP A 285 -1.37 18.08 2.82
CA ASP A 285 -0.50 19.12 3.36
C ASP A 285 0.32 18.65 4.58
N GLN A 286 0.01 17.48 5.12
CA GLN A 286 0.75 16.85 6.21
C GLN A 286 1.72 15.79 5.71
N ARG A 287 1.39 15.11 4.60
CA ARG A 287 2.21 14.03 4.04
C ARG A 287 3.48 14.54 3.35
N GLY A 288 3.35 15.67 2.65
CA GLY A 288 4.44 16.25 1.87
C GLY A 288 4.46 15.83 0.41
N PHE A 289 5.31 16.50 -0.37
CA PHE A 289 5.55 16.16 -1.77
C PHE A 289 6.31 14.83 -1.90
N VAL A 290 5.96 14.03 -2.91
CA VAL A 290 6.53 12.69 -3.12
C VAL A 290 8.04 12.72 -3.32
N SER A 291 8.56 13.75 -3.99
CA SER A 291 9.99 13.92 -4.22
C SER A 291 10.81 13.96 -2.92
N GLY A 292 10.23 14.48 -1.83
CA GLY A 292 10.87 14.52 -0.52
C GLY A 292 11.17 13.14 0.10
N CYS A 293 10.44 12.10 -0.34
CA CYS A 293 10.69 10.73 0.09
C CYS A 293 11.91 10.10 -0.59
N TYR A 294 12.37 10.67 -1.70
CA TYR A 294 13.50 10.18 -2.50
C TYR A 294 14.74 11.06 -2.32
N VAL A 295 14.54 12.37 -2.30
CA VAL A 295 15.62 13.37 -2.20
C VAL A 295 15.27 14.36 -1.08
N PRO A 296 15.98 14.35 0.07
CA PRO A 296 15.62 15.18 1.22
C PRO A 296 15.53 16.68 0.95
N ARG A 297 16.37 17.23 0.05
CA ARG A 297 16.32 18.65 -0.35
C ARG A 297 15.07 19.02 -1.17
N ALA A 298 14.37 18.02 -1.71
CA ALA A 298 13.10 18.20 -2.39
C ALA A 298 11.90 18.03 -1.43
N ALA A 299 12.14 17.93 -0.12
CA ALA A 299 11.05 17.93 0.85
C ALA A 299 10.20 19.22 0.76
N GLY A 300 9.01 19.11 1.35
CA GLY A 300 8.09 20.22 1.54
C GLY A 300 6.65 19.75 1.52
N CYS A 301 5.72 20.66 1.73
CA CYS A 301 4.30 20.34 1.86
C CYS A 301 3.45 21.00 0.75
N PRO A 302 2.52 20.28 0.09
CA PRO A 302 1.55 20.92 -0.78
C PRO A 302 0.59 21.80 0.04
N PRO A 303 -0.14 22.73 -0.60
CA PRO A 303 -1.28 23.41 0.04
C PRO A 303 -2.31 22.40 0.59
N SER A 304 -3.03 22.80 1.63
CA SER A 304 -4.19 22.03 2.08
C SER A 304 -5.27 22.00 1.00
N LEU A 305 -6.06 20.93 0.97
CA LEU A 305 -7.17 20.82 0.03
C LEU A 305 -8.19 21.95 0.26
N PRO A 306 -8.63 22.64 -0.80
CA PRO A 306 -9.79 23.52 -0.70
C PRO A 306 -11.05 22.67 -0.52
N GLU A 307 -11.93 23.09 0.38
CA GLU A 307 -13.22 22.43 0.61
C GLU A 307 -14.31 23.28 -0.03
N ILE A 308 -15.03 22.71 -0.99
CA ILE A 308 -16.12 23.43 -1.66
C ILE A 308 -17.29 23.55 -0.68
N ARG A 309 -17.64 24.80 -0.33
CA ARG A 309 -18.67 25.15 0.65
C ARG A 309 -20.03 25.38 0.02
N ARG A 310 -20.04 25.85 -1.23
CA ARG A 310 -21.26 26.15 -1.97
C ARG A 310 -21.05 25.78 -3.43
N PHE A 311 -22.00 25.05 -4.01
CA PHE A 311 -22.10 24.85 -5.44
C PHE A 311 -23.58 24.71 -5.82
N GLU A 312 -24.16 25.76 -6.37
CA GLU A 312 -25.61 25.89 -6.56
C GLU A 312 -25.94 26.54 -7.89
N ALA A 313 -27.08 26.16 -8.47
CA ALA A 313 -27.65 26.80 -9.66
C ALA A 313 -28.61 27.94 -9.25
N VAL A 314 -28.37 29.16 -9.75
CA VAL A 314 -29.19 30.34 -9.48
C VAL A 314 -29.39 31.11 -10.79
N GLY A 315 -30.65 31.22 -11.25
CA GLY A 315 -31.00 32.07 -12.40
C GLY A 315 -30.24 31.75 -13.69
N GLY A 316 -30.03 30.47 -14.00
CA GLY A 316 -29.26 30.03 -15.19
C GLY A 316 -27.75 30.22 -15.06
N ARG A 317 -27.25 30.50 -13.86
CA ARG A 317 -25.83 30.56 -13.51
C ARG A 317 -25.53 29.53 -12.43
N PHE A 318 -24.27 29.16 -12.28
CA PHE A 318 -23.82 28.48 -11.07
C PHE A 318 -23.05 29.46 -10.19
N VAL A 319 -23.10 29.24 -8.88
CA VAL A 319 -22.30 29.93 -7.88
C VAL A 319 -21.47 28.88 -7.14
N LEU A 320 -20.16 29.05 -7.14
CA LEU A 320 -19.19 28.15 -6.53
C LEU A 320 -18.33 28.91 -5.52
N SER A 321 -18.14 28.37 -4.31
CA SER A 321 -17.19 28.91 -3.33
C SER A 321 -16.53 27.83 -2.50
N TRP A 322 -15.32 28.11 -2.00
CA TRP A 322 -14.50 27.16 -1.25
C TRP A 322 -13.74 27.80 -0.10
N THR A 323 -13.19 26.96 0.77
CA THR A 323 -12.31 27.41 1.86
C THR A 323 -10.93 27.81 1.36
N ALA A 324 -10.31 28.79 2.02
CA ALA A 324 -8.93 29.15 1.74
C ALA A 324 -7.98 27.99 2.12
N SER A 325 -7.13 27.59 1.17
CA SER A 325 -6.07 26.62 1.41
C SER A 325 -4.95 27.22 2.26
N ARG A 326 -4.49 26.43 3.24
CA ARG A 326 -3.33 26.75 4.06
C ARG A 326 -2.07 26.28 3.36
N VAL A 327 -1.03 27.11 3.39
CA VAL A 327 0.29 26.76 2.87
C VAL A 327 1.27 26.78 4.03
N ARG A 328 1.85 25.62 4.34
CA ARG A 328 2.82 25.49 5.43
C ARG A 328 4.19 26.04 5.06
N GLU A 329 4.55 25.93 3.79
CA GLU A 329 5.85 26.30 3.24
C GLU A 329 5.66 27.02 1.90
N GLY A 330 6.37 28.13 1.70
CA GLY A 330 6.22 28.94 0.50
C GLY A 330 4.98 29.83 0.53
N LYS A 331 4.34 30.03 -0.62
CA LYS A 331 3.18 30.91 -0.79
C LYS A 331 2.11 30.26 -1.66
N LEU A 332 0.84 30.45 -1.28
CA LEU A 332 -0.27 30.18 -2.19
C LEU A 332 -0.19 31.16 -3.36
N ARG A 333 -0.28 30.66 -4.60
CA ARG A 333 -0.26 31.47 -5.81
C ARG A 333 -1.68 31.74 -6.30
N GLU A 334 -2.44 30.68 -6.48
CA GLU A 334 -3.72 30.69 -7.18
C GLU A 334 -4.52 29.42 -6.91
N TYR A 335 -5.78 29.42 -7.34
CA TYR A 335 -6.65 28.27 -7.47
C TYR A 335 -6.91 28.00 -8.95
N ARG A 336 -6.78 26.74 -9.36
CA ARG A 336 -7.28 26.25 -10.65
C ARG A 336 -8.65 25.65 -10.44
N VAL A 337 -9.65 26.13 -11.18
CA VAL A 337 -11.03 25.72 -11.02
C VAL A 337 -11.52 25.10 -12.31
N ARG A 338 -12.14 23.92 -12.20
CA ARG A 338 -12.77 23.23 -13.32
C ARG A 338 -14.23 22.96 -13.01
N VAL A 339 -15.10 23.25 -13.97
CA VAL A 339 -16.53 22.94 -13.96
C VAL A 339 -16.88 22.28 -15.27
N GLY A 340 -17.60 21.16 -15.19
CA GLY A 340 -17.97 20.39 -16.36
C GLY A 340 -19.32 19.68 -16.25
N THR A 341 -19.80 19.19 -17.39
CA THR A 341 -21.10 18.51 -17.49
C THR A 341 -21.05 17.02 -17.15
N ARG A 342 -19.85 16.47 -16.98
CA ARG A 342 -19.62 15.05 -16.72
C ARG A 342 -18.80 14.86 -15.46
N SER A 343 -19.35 14.06 -14.54
CA SER A 343 -18.63 13.57 -13.38
C SER A 343 -17.45 12.72 -13.83
N ARG A 344 -16.36 12.84 -13.11
CA ARG A 344 -15.26 11.89 -13.16
C ARG A 344 -15.13 11.06 -11.88
N GLY A 345 -16.05 11.27 -10.92
CA GLY A 345 -16.20 10.45 -9.73
C GLY A 345 -15.04 10.59 -8.75
N TRP A 346 -14.34 11.73 -8.78
CA TRP A 346 -13.15 11.93 -7.96
C TRP A 346 -13.52 12.07 -6.49
N THR A 347 -13.10 11.08 -5.71
CA THR A 347 -13.17 11.07 -4.25
C THR A 347 -11.90 10.47 -3.67
N TYR A 348 -11.65 10.72 -2.38
CA TYR A 348 -10.54 10.10 -1.66
C TYR A 348 -10.86 8.72 -1.07
N ASP A 349 -12.09 8.23 -1.25
CA ASP A 349 -12.54 6.94 -0.73
C ASP A 349 -12.12 5.74 -1.61
N ASP A 350 -11.97 5.97 -2.92
CA ASP A 350 -11.84 4.90 -3.91
C ASP A 350 -10.62 5.03 -4.84
N VAL A 351 -9.59 5.78 -4.43
CA VAL A 351 -8.40 6.04 -5.25
C VAL A 351 -7.76 4.75 -5.78
N PHE A 352 -7.78 3.67 -5.01
CA PHE A 352 -7.24 2.36 -5.45
C PHE A 352 -8.13 1.64 -6.48
N LEU A 353 -9.45 1.79 -6.39
CA LEU A 353 -10.40 1.11 -7.28
C LEU A 353 -10.57 1.85 -8.62
N ALA A 354 -10.02 3.05 -8.75
CA ALA A 354 -9.95 3.75 -10.02
C ALA A 354 -9.12 2.95 -11.04
N GLU A 355 -9.76 2.47 -12.11
CA GLU A 355 -9.12 1.68 -13.18
C GLU A 355 -8.15 2.48 -14.06
N ALA A 356 -8.13 3.81 -13.92
CA ALA A 356 -7.34 4.72 -14.72
C ALA A 356 -6.68 5.81 -13.84
N PRO A 357 -5.56 6.39 -14.28
CA PRO A 357 -5.01 7.57 -13.63
C PRO A 357 -6.06 8.66 -13.61
N LEU A 358 -6.10 9.39 -12.48
CA LEU A 358 -7.20 10.25 -12.06
C LEU A 358 -7.71 11.15 -13.19
N PRO A 359 -8.92 10.91 -13.72
CA PRO A 359 -9.48 11.81 -14.70
C PRO A 359 -9.86 13.11 -13.99
N GLU A 360 -9.20 14.21 -14.36
CA GLU A 360 -9.58 15.54 -13.90
C GLU A 360 -11.03 15.86 -14.34
N THR A 361 -11.80 16.54 -13.49
CA THR A 361 -13.13 17.07 -13.82
C THR A 361 -13.11 17.73 -15.19
N ALA A 362 -14.12 17.47 -16.02
CA ALA A 362 -14.18 18.09 -17.33
C ALA A 362 -14.19 19.63 -17.19
N GLY A 363 -13.45 20.33 -18.04
CA GLY A 363 -13.42 21.79 -18.11
C GLY A 363 -14.33 22.34 -19.21
N ASP A 364 -15.36 21.60 -19.62
CA ASP A 364 -16.21 21.94 -20.77
C ASP A 364 -17.23 23.05 -20.48
N VAL A 365 -17.39 23.46 -19.22
CA VAL A 365 -18.20 24.63 -18.84
C VAL A 365 -17.32 25.80 -18.40
N LEU A 366 -16.36 25.54 -17.51
CA LEU A 366 -15.38 26.53 -17.08
C LEU A 366 -14.05 25.85 -16.74
N GLU A 367 -12.97 26.42 -17.24
CA GLU A 367 -11.61 26.12 -16.80
C GLU A 367 -10.88 27.44 -16.63
N THR A 368 -10.53 27.79 -15.39
CA THR A 368 -9.96 29.11 -15.08
C THR A 368 -8.99 29.06 -13.91
N VAL A 369 -8.24 30.15 -13.75
CA VAL A 369 -7.32 30.40 -12.65
C VAL A 369 -7.75 31.67 -11.93
N THR A 370 -7.82 31.63 -10.60
CA THR A 370 -8.22 32.79 -9.78
C THR A 370 -7.50 32.83 -8.44
N THR A 371 -7.38 34.01 -7.84
CA THR A 371 -6.95 34.17 -6.44
C THR A 371 -8.12 34.34 -5.48
N GLU A 372 -9.34 34.47 -6.02
CA GLU A 372 -10.58 34.60 -5.25
C GLU A 372 -11.01 33.24 -4.67
N LEU A 373 -11.91 33.26 -3.68
CA LEU A 373 -12.44 32.06 -3.00
C LEU A 373 -13.82 31.64 -3.50
N GLY A 374 -14.23 32.19 -4.64
CA GLY A 374 -15.48 31.87 -5.29
C GLY A 374 -15.49 32.39 -6.71
N LEU A 375 -16.42 31.86 -7.49
CA LEU A 375 -16.69 32.32 -8.84
C LEU A 375 -18.12 32.00 -9.23
N GLU A 376 -18.54 32.61 -10.33
CA GLU A 376 -19.81 32.34 -10.97
C GLU A 376 -19.60 32.13 -12.47
N GLY A 377 -20.48 31.34 -13.07
CA GLY A 377 -20.41 31.04 -14.49
C GLY A 377 -21.77 30.59 -15.05
N PRO A 378 -21.85 30.39 -16.36
CA PRO A 378 -23.09 29.95 -17.00
C PRO A 378 -23.45 28.53 -16.56
N PHE A 379 -24.73 28.29 -16.30
CA PHE A 379 -25.27 26.94 -16.15
C PHE A 379 -25.94 26.56 -17.48
N PRO A 380 -25.33 25.70 -18.32
CA PRO A 380 -25.87 25.37 -19.63
C PRO A 380 -27.29 24.77 -19.50
N PRO A 381 -28.31 25.29 -20.21
CA PRO A 381 -29.68 24.77 -20.12
C PRO A 381 -29.82 23.29 -20.53
N SER A 382 -28.86 22.78 -21.30
CA SER A 382 -28.83 21.38 -21.75
C SER A 382 -28.20 20.42 -20.75
N ALA A 383 -27.53 20.93 -19.71
CA ALA A 383 -26.84 20.11 -18.73
C ALA A 383 -27.78 19.89 -17.53
N PRO A 384 -28.13 18.65 -17.16
CA PRO A 384 -28.97 18.42 -15.99
C PRO A 384 -28.23 18.69 -14.67
N ARG A 385 -26.89 18.60 -14.71
CA ARG A 385 -25.99 18.69 -13.57
C ARG A 385 -24.66 19.27 -14.00
N LEU A 386 -23.98 19.92 -13.08
CA LEU A 386 -22.58 20.30 -13.22
C LEU A 386 -21.75 19.67 -12.11
N PHE A 387 -20.47 19.46 -12.40
CA PHE A 387 -19.47 18.92 -11.50
C PHE A 387 -18.33 19.91 -11.37
N ALA A 388 -17.82 20.10 -10.16
CA ALA A 388 -16.74 21.05 -9.91
C ALA A 388 -15.64 20.46 -9.04
N SER A 389 -14.41 20.89 -9.31
CA SER A 389 -13.24 20.65 -8.48
C SER A 389 -12.33 21.87 -8.45
N VAL A 390 -11.67 22.08 -7.31
CA VAL A 390 -10.74 23.20 -7.10
C VAL A 390 -9.38 22.66 -6.70
N VAL A 391 -8.31 23.14 -7.33
CA VAL A 391 -6.92 22.80 -7.00
C VAL A 391 -6.22 24.03 -6.47
N ALA A 392 -5.61 23.93 -5.30
CA ALA A 392 -4.77 25.00 -4.75
C ALA A 392 -3.31 24.83 -5.23
N VAL A 393 -2.72 25.90 -5.74
CA VAL A 393 -1.38 25.89 -6.34
C VAL A 393 -0.44 26.77 -5.50
N SER A 394 0.69 26.21 -5.07
CA SER A 394 1.75 26.98 -4.39
C SER A 394 2.85 27.42 -5.35
N ASP A 395 3.76 28.25 -4.84
CA ASP A 395 5.01 28.63 -5.51
C ASP A 395 5.96 27.47 -5.82
N ARG A 396 5.63 26.22 -5.43
CA ARG A 396 6.34 25.01 -5.86
C ARG A 396 6.42 24.87 -7.38
N VAL A 397 5.47 25.44 -8.13
CA VAL A 397 5.51 25.50 -9.60
C VAL A 397 6.72 26.26 -10.16
N ALA A 398 7.36 27.13 -9.38
CA ALA A 398 8.59 27.80 -9.79
C ALA A 398 9.81 26.86 -9.79
N LEU A 399 9.77 25.77 -9.02
CA LEU A 399 10.80 24.74 -8.96
C LEU A 399 10.53 23.62 -9.97
N GLU A 400 9.26 23.27 -10.15
CA GLU A 400 8.80 22.27 -11.11
C GLU A 400 7.43 22.68 -11.68
N PRO A 401 7.37 23.27 -12.89
CA PRO A 401 6.14 23.82 -13.48
C PRO A 401 5.00 22.81 -13.63
N PHE A 402 5.34 21.53 -13.80
CA PHE A 402 4.37 20.46 -13.97
C PHE A 402 4.02 19.75 -12.67
N THR A 403 4.33 20.36 -11.51
CA THR A 403 3.95 19.82 -10.20
C THR A 403 2.46 19.50 -10.16
N PHE A 404 2.15 18.25 -9.83
CA PHE A 404 0.80 17.79 -9.56
C PHE A 404 0.36 18.28 -8.18
N PHE A 405 -0.79 18.95 -8.16
CA PHE A 405 -1.47 19.36 -6.94
C PHE A 405 -2.80 18.65 -6.84
N TRP A 406 -3.13 18.22 -5.63
CA TRP A 406 -4.35 17.48 -5.37
C TRP A 406 -5.60 18.38 -5.50
N PRO A 407 -6.61 17.98 -6.29
CA PRO A 407 -7.90 18.68 -6.34
C PRO A 407 -8.74 18.38 -5.11
N SER A 408 -9.65 19.28 -4.76
CA SER A 408 -10.78 19.00 -3.86
C SER A 408 -11.55 17.76 -4.31
N GLU A 409 -12.35 17.18 -3.42
CA GLU A 409 -13.37 16.22 -3.85
C GLU A 409 -14.29 16.87 -4.89
N GLU A 410 -14.73 16.07 -5.86
CA GLU A 410 -15.68 16.53 -6.87
C GLU A 410 -17.05 16.71 -6.20
N VAL A 411 -17.66 17.87 -6.41
CA VAL A 411 -19.03 18.14 -5.95
C VAL A 411 -19.96 18.32 -7.14
N CYS A 412 -21.24 18.05 -6.94
CA CYS A 412 -22.27 18.16 -7.96
C CYS A 412 -23.28 19.25 -7.58
N CYS A 413 -23.74 20.02 -8.56
CA CYS A 413 -24.93 20.84 -8.43
C CYS A 413 -25.94 20.47 -9.51
N GLU A 414 -27.21 20.42 -9.13
CA GLU A 414 -28.32 20.15 -10.05
C GLU A 414 -28.97 21.47 -10.47
N GLN A 415 -29.58 21.48 -11.65
CA GLN A 415 -30.39 22.61 -12.07
C GLN A 415 -31.64 22.69 -11.16
N GLY A 416 -31.80 23.79 -10.43
CA GLY A 416 -33.01 24.02 -9.63
C GLY A 416 -34.22 24.04 -10.56
N THR A 417 -35.19 23.16 -10.28
CA THR A 417 -36.48 23.10 -10.99
C THR A 417 -37.31 24.35 -10.78
#